data_AF-A0A830D3H5-F1
#
_entry.id   AF-A0A830D3H5-F1
#
_cell.length_a   1.000
_cell.length_b   1.000
_cell.length_c   1.000
_cell.angle_alpha   90.00
_cell.angle_beta   90.00
_cell.angle_gamma   90.00
#
_symmetry.space_group_name_H-M   'P 1'
#
loop_
_entity.id
_entity.type
_entity.pdbx_description
1 polymer ?
#
loop_
_entity_poly.entity_id
_entity_poly.type
_entity_poly.pdbx_seq_one_letter_code
_entity_poly.pdbx_strand_id
1 'polypeptide(L)'
;MNPHLDDHSKNELNCFAEWTLKIGDGEIRSIIKEYSNNGAWITLPDELLINNTGDHFKIIFEVVYIDFQHNFAEPFYLRQRVILTPHNNTVDQLNTYILETIPAPMRTYHSSDVISKSSTGFSSQNMYPPEVLNVIPFPGIPDHILNLKMGAVVMLLWPFVLNRKQFPLRLSYTMTINKSQGQTLNFIGIYLPKPIFTHGQLYVALLKVTSRHGLKILIHDEDVKLTNITKNVVYREISDNIKR
;
A
#
# COMPACT_ATOMS: atom_id res chain seq x y z
N MET A 1 16.87 -19.28 1.98
CA MET A 1 16.04 -20.47 1.68
C MET A 1 16.04 -21.36 2.91
N ASN A 2 14.87 -21.72 3.43
CA ASN A 2 14.73 -22.54 4.65
C ASN A 2 14.75 -24.03 4.26
N PRO A 3 15.71 -24.86 4.71
CA PRO A 3 15.91 -26.23 4.24
C PRO A 3 14.84 -27.25 4.69
N HIS A 4 13.84 -26.85 5.48
CA HIS A 4 12.81 -27.73 6.06
C HIS A 4 11.41 -27.65 5.42
N LEU A 5 11.25 -26.99 4.26
CA LEU A 5 9.97 -27.03 3.54
C LEU A 5 9.74 -28.41 2.92
N ASP A 6 8.53 -28.94 3.09
CA ASP A 6 8.09 -30.17 2.41
C ASP A 6 8.01 -29.95 0.89
N ASP A 7 8.05 -31.05 0.13
CA ASP A 7 8.11 -30.95 -1.33
C ASP A 7 6.83 -30.37 -1.94
N HIS A 8 5.70 -30.50 -1.23
CA HIS A 8 4.44 -29.85 -1.60
C HIS A 8 4.53 -28.32 -1.51
N SER A 9 5.00 -27.76 -0.38
CA SER A 9 5.13 -26.31 -0.22
C SER A 9 6.18 -25.72 -1.15
N LYS A 10 7.25 -26.45 -1.48
CA LYS A 10 8.22 -26.04 -2.49
C LYS A 10 7.58 -25.94 -3.88
N ASN A 11 6.76 -26.93 -4.25
CA ASN A 11 6.05 -26.92 -5.53
C ASN A 11 5.03 -25.77 -5.62
N GLU A 12 4.30 -25.49 -4.55
CA GLU A 12 3.38 -24.33 -4.51
C GLU A 12 4.12 -22.99 -4.63
N LEU A 13 5.26 -22.84 -3.94
CA LEU A 13 6.08 -21.65 -4.01
C LEU A 13 6.62 -21.43 -5.43
N ASN A 14 7.10 -22.49 -6.07
CA ASN A 14 7.58 -22.44 -7.46
C ASN A 14 6.44 -22.10 -8.43
N CYS A 15 5.26 -22.72 -8.28
CA CYS A 15 4.10 -22.43 -9.11
C CYS A 15 3.64 -20.96 -8.98
N PHE A 16 3.64 -20.42 -7.76
CA PHE A 16 3.32 -19.02 -7.51
C PHE A 16 4.39 -18.06 -8.08
N ALA A 17 5.68 -18.40 -7.95
CA ALA A 17 6.77 -17.62 -8.52
C ALA A 17 6.69 -17.59 -10.06
N GLU A 18 6.47 -18.73 -10.71
CA GLU A 18 6.28 -18.82 -12.16
C GLU A 18 5.06 -18.02 -12.63
N TRP A 19 3.95 -18.08 -11.90
CA TRP A 19 2.77 -17.27 -12.22
C TRP A 19 3.06 -15.77 -12.10
N THR A 20 3.79 -15.36 -11.06
CA THR A 20 4.19 -13.96 -10.85
C THR A 20 5.12 -13.47 -11.95
N LEU A 21 6.08 -14.30 -12.39
CA LEU A 21 6.97 -14.01 -13.52
C LEU A 21 6.19 -13.81 -14.82
N LYS A 22 5.26 -14.72 -15.14
CA LYS A 22 4.39 -14.59 -16.32
C LYS A 22 3.56 -13.29 -16.33
N ILE A 23 3.20 -12.76 -15.16
CA ILE A 23 2.57 -11.43 -15.05
C ILE A 23 3.56 -10.34 -15.44
N GLY A 24 4.78 -10.39 -14.90
CA GLY A 24 5.84 -9.42 -15.19
C GLY A 24 6.23 -9.39 -16.68
N ASP A 25 6.31 -10.56 -17.31
CA ASP A 25 6.68 -10.71 -18.72
C ASP A 25 5.50 -10.44 -19.68
N GLY A 26 4.28 -10.33 -19.16
CA GLY A 26 3.07 -10.12 -19.97
C GLY A 26 2.71 -11.33 -20.84
N GLU A 27 2.99 -12.54 -20.34
CA GLU A 27 2.72 -13.82 -21.03
C GLU A 27 1.38 -14.45 -20.62
N ILE A 28 0.72 -13.94 -19.57
CA ILE A 28 -0.61 -14.41 -19.18
C ILE A 28 -1.64 -14.05 -20.25
N ARG A 29 -2.50 -15.04 -20.60
CA ARG A 29 -3.61 -14.87 -21.55
C ARG A 29 -4.41 -13.61 -21.20
N SER A 30 -4.34 -12.63 -22.10
CA SER A 30 -5.02 -11.36 -21.95
C SER A 30 -6.47 -11.48 -22.41
N ILE A 31 -7.42 -11.03 -21.60
CA ILE A 31 -8.78 -10.76 -22.07
C ILE A 31 -8.72 -9.45 -22.88
N ILE A 32 -9.12 -9.51 -24.14
CA ILE A 32 -9.29 -8.32 -24.97
C ILE A 32 -10.66 -7.75 -24.60
N LYS A 33 -10.71 -6.61 -23.90
CA LYS A 33 -11.95 -5.82 -23.82
C LYS A 33 -12.05 -5.00 -25.11
N GLU A 34 -13.16 -5.14 -25.83
CA GLU A 34 -13.41 -4.53 -27.16
C GLU A 34 -13.25 -3.00 -27.22
N TYR A 35 -13.09 -2.32 -26.07
CA TYR A 35 -12.96 -0.86 -25.97
C TYR A 35 -11.69 -0.36 -25.26
N SER A 36 -10.74 -1.22 -24.87
CA SER A 36 -9.55 -0.76 -24.11
C SER A 36 -8.31 -0.58 -24.98
N ASN A 37 -7.97 0.69 -25.24
CA ASN A 37 -7.01 1.11 -26.24
C ASN A 37 -5.52 1.04 -25.83
N ASN A 38 -5.11 0.16 -24.90
CA ASN A 38 -3.69 -0.21 -24.61
C ASN A 38 -3.54 -0.94 -23.26
N GLY A 39 -3.80 -2.25 -23.20
CA GLY A 39 -3.38 -3.09 -22.05
C GLY A 39 -3.98 -4.48 -22.04
N ALA A 40 -3.17 -5.46 -21.64
CA ALA A 40 -3.60 -6.84 -21.43
C ALA A 40 -4.39 -6.93 -20.12
N TRP A 41 -5.66 -7.35 -20.15
CA TRP A 41 -6.40 -7.64 -18.92
C TRP A 41 -6.11 -9.06 -18.47
N ILE A 42 -5.80 -9.25 -17.20
CA ILE A 42 -5.56 -10.59 -16.63
C ILE A 42 -6.65 -10.94 -15.62
N THR A 43 -6.98 -12.22 -15.52
CA THR A 43 -7.82 -12.77 -14.48
C THR A 43 -6.96 -13.24 -13.32
N LEU A 44 -7.29 -12.79 -12.10
CA LEU A 44 -6.65 -13.24 -10.88
C LEU A 44 -7.28 -14.57 -10.41
N PRO A 45 -6.48 -15.51 -9.85
CA PRO A 45 -7.00 -16.74 -9.27
C PRO A 45 -7.98 -16.48 -8.13
N ASP A 46 -9.10 -17.21 -8.10
CA ASP A 46 -10.17 -17.03 -7.11
C ASP A 46 -9.70 -17.23 -5.65
N GLU A 47 -8.68 -18.06 -5.44
CA GLU A 47 -8.06 -18.31 -4.12
C GLU A 47 -7.44 -17.05 -3.49
N LEU A 48 -6.96 -16.14 -4.33
CA LEU A 48 -6.35 -14.87 -3.90
C LEU A 48 -7.41 -13.81 -3.64
N LEU A 49 -8.62 -13.97 -4.18
CA LEU A 49 -9.64 -12.93 -4.15
C LEU A 49 -10.42 -12.91 -2.84
N ILE A 50 -10.81 -11.71 -2.44
CA ILE A 50 -11.77 -11.48 -1.37
C ILE A 50 -13.13 -11.21 -2.02
N ASN A 51 -14.09 -12.12 -1.82
CA ASN A 51 -15.39 -12.11 -2.51
C ASN A 51 -16.54 -11.54 -1.65
N ASN A 52 -16.22 -10.93 -0.50
CA ASN A 52 -17.22 -10.42 0.42
C ASN A 52 -17.81 -9.09 -0.09
N THR A 53 -19.12 -8.93 0.01
CA THR A 53 -19.82 -7.68 -0.30
C THR A 53 -20.03 -6.84 0.96
N GLY A 54 -19.96 -5.52 0.84
CA GLY A 54 -20.14 -4.59 1.98
C GLY A 54 -19.09 -3.49 2.03
N ASP A 55 -18.76 -3.01 3.23
CA ASP A 55 -17.72 -2.00 3.42
C ASP A 55 -16.34 -2.58 3.07
N HIS A 56 -15.76 -2.08 1.97
CA HIS A 56 -14.49 -2.56 1.44
C HIS A 56 -13.31 -2.35 2.40
N PHE A 57 -13.32 -1.27 3.19
CA PHE A 57 -12.28 -1.04 4.18
C PHE A 57 -12.36 -2.04 5.31
N LYS A 58 -13.57 -2.29 5.81
CA LYS A 58 -13.82 -3.32 6.81
C LYS A 58 -13.38 -4.69 6.31
N ILE A 59 -13.77 -5.05 5.10
CA ILE A 59 -13.47 -6.36 4.50
C ILE A 59 -11.96 -6.60 4.40
N ILE A 60 -11.21 -5.69 3.79
CA ILE A 60 -9.76 -5.87 3.66
C ILE A 60 -9.07 -5.84 5.03
N PHE A 61 -9.54 -5.00 5.94
CA PHE A 61 -9.04 -4.93 7.31
C PHE A 61 -9.23 -6.26 8.06
N GLU A 62 -10.43 -6.83 8.07
CA GLU A 62 -10.73 -8.07 8.79
C GLU A 62 -9.99 -9.28 8.22
N VAL A 63 -9.75 -9.29 6.90
CA VAL A 63 -8.98 -10.36 6.25
C VAL A 63 -7.49 -10.26 6.57
N VAL A 64 -6.91 -9.06 6.61
CA VAL A 64 -5.48 -8.87 6.89
C VAL A 64 -5.19 -8.91 8.38
N TYR A 65 -6.04 -8.32 9.19
CA TYR A 65 -5.89 -8.19 10.64
C TYR A 65 -6.91 -9.06 11.37
N ILE A 66 -6.80 -10.37 11.16
CA ILE A 66 -7.63 -11.39 11.83
C ILE A 66 -7.50 -11.26 13.34
N ASP A 67 -8.63 -11.18 14.03
CA ASP A 67 -8.68 -11.07 15.49
C ASP A 67 -7.96 -9.83 16.05
N PHE A 68 -8.10 -8.69 15.35
CA PHE A 68 -7.44 -7.43 15.71
C PHE A 68 -7.74 -6.97 17.14
N GLN A 69 -8.96 -7.16 17.65
CA GLN A 69 -9.34 -6.69 18.99
C GLN A 69 -8.53 -7.32 20.12
N HIS A 70 -8.03 -8.55 19.94
CA HIS A 70 -7.14 -9.20 20.90
C HIS A 70 -5.66 -8.95 20.61
N ASN A 71 -5.30 -8.62 19.36
CA ASN A 71 -3.92 -8.56 18.90
C ASN A 71 -3.41 -7.15 18.54
N PHE A 72 -4.22 -6.10 18.69
CA PHE A 72 -3.86 -4.72 18.29
C PHE A 72 -2.63 -4.15 19.02
N ALA A 73 -2.24 -4.76 20.14
CA ALA A 73 -1.04 -4.38 20.91
C ALA A 73 0.11 -5.39 20.75
N GLU A 74 -0.06 -6.48 19.99
CA GLU A 74 0.91 -7.56 19.87
C GLU A 74 1.94 -7.31 18.75
N PRO A 75 3.22 -6.99 19.07
CA PRO A 75 4.18 -6.54 18.05
C PRO A 75 4.51 -7.62 17.01
N PHE A 76 4.56 -8.89 17.41
CA PHE A 76 4.86 -10.01 16.52
C PHE A 76 3.75 -10.26 15.50
N TYR A 77 2.51 -10.05 15.92
CA TYR A 77 1.34 -10.14 15.05
C TYR A 77 1.31 -8.97 14.05
N LEU A 78 1.54 -7.74 14.53
CA LEU A 78 1.44 -6.53 13.72
C LEU A 78 2.56 -6.42 12.68
N ARG A 79 3.81 -6.75 13.05
CA ARG A 79 4.98 -6.57 12.15
C ARG A 79 4.96 -7.43 10.89
N GLN A 80 4.11 -8.46 10.86
CA GLN A 80 4.04 -9.43 9.76
C GLN A 80 2.90 -9.11 8.77
N ARG A 81 2.09 -8.09 9.05
CA ARG A 81 0.84 -7.78 8.35
C ARG A 81 0.89 -6.40 7.73
N VAL A 82 0.33 -6.25 6.53
CA VAL A 82 0.17 -4.95 5.89
C VAL A 82 -0.96 -4.96 4.86
N ILE A 83 -1.60 -3.80 4.67
CA ILE A 83 -2.42 -3.54 3.50
C ILE A 83 -1.62 -2.68 2.50
N LEU A 84 -1.57 -3.10 1.24
CA LEU A 84 -0.92 -2.38 0.15
C LEU A 84 -1.96 -1.83 -0.82
N THR A 85 -1.79 -0.58 -1.23
CA THR A 85 -2.67 0.08 -2.20
C THR A 85 -1.86 1.02 -3.12
N PRO A 86 -2.30 1.33 -4.36
CA PRO A 86 -1.55 2.23 -5.24
C PRO A 86 -1.58 3.72 -4.82
N HIS A 87 -2.62 4.17 -4.11
CA HIS A 87 -2.85 5.60 -3.87
C HIS A 87 -2.66 6.01 -2.41
N ASN A 88 -1.96 7.13 -2.18
CA ASN A 88 -1.75 7.68 -0.83
C ASN A 88 -3.06 8.05 -0.12
N ASN A 89 -4.05 8.61 -0.83
CA ASN A 89 -5.34 8.94 -0.21
C ASN A 89 -6.01 7.70 0.41
N THR A 90 -5.98 6.57 -0.29
CA THR A 90 -6.52 5.30 0.21
C THR A 90 -5.72 4.78 1.41
N VAL A 91 -4.39 5.00 1.43
CA VAL A 91 -3.54 4.70 2.61
C VAL A 91 -4.02 5.48 3.82
N ASP A 92 -4.27 6.78 3.66
CA ASP A 92 -4.66 7.67 4.76
C ASP A 92 -6.05 7.34 5.29
N GLN A 93 -7.00 7.05 4.40
CA GLN A 93 -8.35 6.61 4.76
C GLN A 93 -8.34 5.28 5.53
N LEU A 94 -7.60 4.27 5.04
CA LEU A 94 -7.52 2.97 5.73
C LEU A 94 -6.78 3.07 7.06
N ASN A 95 -5.67 3.80 7.13
CA ASN A 95 -4.96 3.98 8.40
C ASN A 95 -5.82 4.70 9.45
N THR A 96 -6.61 5.70 9.02
CA THR A 96 -7.56 6.39 9.90
C THR A 96 -8.64 5.44 10.39
N TYR A 97 -9.25 4.68 9.48
CA TYR A 97 -10.25 3.65 9.81
C TYR A 97 -9.70 2.65 10.85
N ILE A 98 -8.51 2.09 10.62
CA ILE A 98 -7.91 1.10 11.53
C ILE A 98 -7.60 1.74 12.89
N LEU A 99 -7.09 2.97 12.93
CA LEU A 99 -6.85 3.69 14.19
C LEU A 99 -8.16 3.88 14.97
N GLU A 100 -9.27 4.20 14.31
CA GLU A 100 -10.58 4.35 14.96
C GLU A 100 -11.05 3.05 15.61
N THR A 101 -10.75 1.89 15.03
CA THR A 101 -11.12 0.57 15.59
C THR A 101 -10.37 0.18 16.87
N ILE A 102 -9.26 0.83 17.21
CA ILE A 102 -8.49 0.52 18.42
C ILE A 102 -9.25 0.97 19.67
N PRO A 103 -9.47 0.10 20.68
CA PRO A 103 -10.21 0.42 21.91
C PRO A 103 -9.34 1.19 22.92
N ALA A 104 -8.68 2.27 22.49
CA ALA A 104 -7.86 3.13 23.33
C ALA A 104 -8.17 4.62 23.07
N PRO A 105 -7.97 5.51 24.06
CA PRO A 105 -8.17 6.95 23.88
C PRO A 105 -7.27 7.53 22.81
N MET A 106 -7.84 8.35 21.93
CA MET A 106 -7.09 9.08 20.89
C MET A 106 -6.38 10.29 21.49
N ARG A 107 -5.13 10.51 21.07
CA ARG A 107 -4.35 11.72 21.34
C ARG A 107 -4.00 12.38 20.02
N THR A 108 -4.17 13.69 19.95
CA THR A 108 -3.89 14.50 18.77
C THR A 108 -2.66 15.36 19.02
N TYR A 109 -1.72 15.36 18.08
CA TYR A 109 -0.49 16.13 18.12
C TYR A 109 -0.45 17.09 16.93
N HIS A 110 -0.35 18.39 17.21
CA HIS A 110 -0.27 19.43 16.18
C HIS A 110 1.18 19.78 15.87
N SER A 111 1.51 19.96 14.59
CA SER A 111 2.84 20.44 14.21
C SER A 111 3.03 21.92 14.55
N SER A 112 4.27 22.30 14.81
CA SER A 112 4.68 23.70 14.86
C SER A 112 5.42 24.04 13.56
N ASP A 113 4.75 24.79 12.68
CA ASP A 113 5.27 25.19 11.37
C ASP A 113 5.98 26.55 11.51
N VAL A 114 7.29 26.60 11.23
CA VAL A 114 8.07 27.85 11.27
C VAL A 114 8.70 28.08 9.90
N ILE A 115 8.39 29.21 9.27
CA ILE A 115 8.99 29.60 7.98
C ILE A 115 10.49 29.82 8.19
N SER A 116 11.31 29.12 7.41
CA SER A 116 12.77 29.22 7.47
C SER A 116 13.22 30.51 6.80
N LYS A 117 14.04 31.31 7.51
CA LYS A 117 14.67 32.51 6.95
C LYS A 117 15.88 32.12 6.09
N SER A 118 15.66 31.48 4.94
CA SER A 118 16.76 31.23 3.99
C SER A 118 16.93 32.44 3.06
N SER A 119 17.88 33.29 3.42
CA SER A 119 18.71 34.16 2.56
C SER A 119 18.11 34.61 1.21
N THR A 120 17.51 35.79 1.19
CA THR A 120 17.80 36.91 0.25
C THR A 120 16.87 38.08 0.59
N GLY A 121 17.39 39.30 0.53
CA GLY A 121 16.75 40.52 1.02
C GLY A 121 15.57 41.01 0.18
N PHE A 122 14.47 40.26 0.15
CA PHE A 122 13.16 40.78 -0.24
C PHE A 122 12.16 40.54 0.88
N SER A 123 11.65 41.64 1.41
CA SER A 123 10.59 41.72 2.42
C SER A 123 9.24 41.30 1.82
N SER A 124 9.04 40.00 1.62
CA SER A 124 7.72 39.39 1.39
C SER A 124 7.42 38.44 2.55
N GLN A 125 7.34 39.02 3.75
CA GLN A 125 7.35 38.30 5.03
C GLN A 125 6.08 37.49 5.33
N ASN A 126 5.08 37.44 4.43
CA ASN A 126 3.78 36.80 4.66
C ASN A 126 3.15 36.26 3.36
N MET A 127 3.88 35.50 2.55
CA MET A 127 3.29 35.03 1.27
C MET A 127 2.25 33.90 1.46
N TYR A 128 2.28 33.17 2.59
CA TYR A 128 1.28 32.16 2.91
C TYR A 128 0.93 32.19 4.41
N PRO A 129 -0.36 32.31 4.76
CA PRO A 129 -0.84 32.13 6.12
C PRO A 129 -0.49 30.72 6.65
N PRO A 130 -0.20 30.53 7.95
CA PRO A 130 0.06 29.21 8.53
C PRO A 130 -1.09 28.23 8.28
N GLU A 131 -2.32 28.72 8.14
CA GLU A 131 -3.51 27.94 7.78
C GLU A 131 -3.39 27.30 6.40
N VAL A 132 -2.70 27.94 5.46
CA VAL A 132 -2.45 27.39 4.12
C VAL A 132 -1.37 26.32 4.16
N LEU A 133 -0.34 26.47 5.01
CA LEU A 133 0.73 25.47 5.20
C LEU A 133 0.26 24.22 5.94
N ASN A 134 -0.71 24.37 6.85
CA ASN A 134 -1.34 23.25 7.57
C ASN A 134 -2.12 22.30 6.66
N VAL A 135 -2.47 22.74 5.45
CA VAL A 135 -3.33 22.01 4.50
C VAL A 135 -2.54 21.28 3.41
N ILE A 136 -1.21 21.47 3.28
CA ILE A 136 -0.45 20.87 2.17
C ILE A 136 0.12 19.49 2.56
N PRO A 137 -0.44 18.37 2.06
CA PRO A 137 0.16 17.05 2.21
C PRO A 137 1.33 16.93 1.23
N PHE A 138 2.56 17.13 1.71
CA PHE A 138 3.75 16.85 0.91
C PHE A 138 4.20 15.40 1.09
N PRO A 139 4.59 14.70 0.02
CA PRO A 139 5.16 13.36 0.12
C PRO A 139 6.40 13.38 1.03
N GLY A 140 6.34 12.65 2.14
CA GLY A 140 7.45 12.55 3.10
C GLY A 140 7.30 13.42 4.34
N ILE A 141 6.52 14.51 4.31
CA ILE A 141 6.38 15.41 5.46
C ILE A 141 5.33 14.83 6.43
N PRO A 142 5.62 14.77 7.75
CA PRO A 142 4.61 14.40 8.74
C PRO A 142 3.41 15.35 8.67
N ASP A 143 2.21 14.80 8.87
CA ASP A 143 0.97 15.58 8.83
C ASP A 143 0.96 16.68 9.90
N HIS A 144 0.27 17.79 9.60
CA HIS A 144 0.07 18.85 10.60
C HIS A 144 -0.67 18.31 11.82
N ILE A 145 -1.61 17.40 11.62
CA ILE A 145 -2.38 16.74 12.68
C ILE A 145 -2.01 15.26 12.70
N LEU A 146 -1.40 14.81 13.79
CA LEU A 146 -1.05 13.41 14.01
C LEU A 146 -1.95 12.83 15.11
N ASN A 147 -2.86 11.94 14.74
CA ASN A 147 -3.72 11.21 15.67
C ASN A 147 -3.08 9.86 16.01
N LEU A 148 -2.99 9.54 17.31
CA LEU A 148 -2.41 8.29 17.81
C LEU A 148 -3.24 7.71 18.95
N LYS A 149 -3.14 6.39 19.11
CA LYS A 149 -3.71 5.61 20.22
C LYS A 149 -2.65 4.67 20.77
N MET A 150 -2.77 4.28 22.04
CA MET A 150 -1.91 3.24 22.59
C MET A 150 -2.09 1.93 21.81
N GLY A 151 -0.99 1.30 21.40
CA GLY A 151 -0.98 0.14 20.50
C GLY A 151 -0.93 0.48 19.01
N ALA A 152 -0.98 1.75 18.62
CA ALA A 152 -0.93 2.12 17.20
C ALA A 152 0.40 1.77 16.52
N VAL A 153 0.31 1.11 15.36
CA VAL A 153 1.48 0.84 14.50
C VAL A 153 1.90 2.10 13.75
N VAL A 154 3.15 2.49 13.93
CA VAL A 154 3.75 3.65 13.28
C VAL A 154 5.05 3.29 12.58
N MET A 155 5.36 4.02 11.52
CA MET A 155 6.65 4.01 10.84
C MET A 155 7.38 5.32 11.11
N LEU A 156 8.69 5.22 11.34
CA LEU A 156 9.58 6.39 11.43
C LEU A 156 9.83 6.95 10.03
N LEU A 157 9.63 8.25 9.87
CA LEU A 157 9.99 8.99 8.68
C LEU A 157 11.44 9.44 8.80
N TRP A 158 12.27 9.09 7.82
CA TRP A 158 13.66 9.56 7.79
C TRP A 158 13.71 11.08 7.56
N PRO A 159 14.60 11.82 8.24
CA PRO A 159 14.64 13.27 8.14
C PRO A 159 15.11 13.70 6.74
N PHE A 160 14.28 14.46 6.02
CA PHE A 160 14.71 15.31 4.89
C PHE A 160 14.49 16.77 5.28
N VAL A 161 15.14 17.67 4.54
CA VAL A 161 15.26 19.08 4.91
C VAL A 161 13.97 19.85 4.59
N LEU A 162 12.99 19.80 5.50
CA LEU A 162 11.93 20.79 5.62
C LEU A 162 11.66 21.06 7.11
N ASN A 163 11.60 22.34 7.50
CA ASN A 163 11.46 22.75 8.90
C ASN A 163 10.00 22.70 9.40
N ARG A 164 9.43 21.49 9.52
CA ARG A 164 8.21 21.24 10.31
C ARG A 164 8.60 20.59 11.64
N LYS A 165 8.26 21.21 12.77
CA LYS A 165 8.45 20.60 14.10
C LYS A 165 7.26 19.68 14.38
N GLN A 166 7.39 18.43 14.01
CA GLN A 166 6.43 17.35 14.27
C GLN A 166 7.20 16.06 14.56
N PHE A 167 6.58 15.13 15.28
CA PHE A 167 7.14 13.79 15.40
C PHE A 167 7.32 13.18 14.00
N PRO A 168 8.48 12.58 13.68
CA PRO A 168 8.72 11.96 12.38
C PRO A 168 8.05 10.59 12.32
N LEU A 169 6.72 10.55 12.47
CA LEU A 169 5.91 9.35 12.58
C LEU A 169 4.75 9.40 11.59
N ARG A 170 4.37 8.23 11.07
CA ARG A 170 3.13 8.03 10.31
C ARG A 170 2.50 6.69 10.68
N LEU A 171 1.17 6.61 10.71
CA LEU A 171 0.47 5.33 10.83
C LEU A 171 0.90 4.37 9.71
N SER A 172 1.04 3.10 10.04
CA SER A 172 1.66 2.12 9.13
C SER A 172 0.98 0.75 9.13
N TYR A 173 -0.35 0.72 9.22
CA TYR A 173 -1.13 -0.49 8.94
C TYR A 173 -1.31 -0.72 7.44
N THR A 174 -1.40 0.40 6.71
CA THR A 174 -1.51 0.46 5.25
C THR A 174 -0.35 1.28 4.72
N MET A 175 0.21 0.90 3.58
CA MET A 175 1.23 1.66 2.86
C MET A 175 1.05 1.55 1.35
N THR A 176 1.67 2.45 0.59
CA THR A 176 1.61 2.30 -0.86
C THR A 176 2.50 1.16 -1.34
N ILE A 177 2.11 0.54 -2.45
CA ILE A 177 2.91 -0.50 -3.11
C ILE A 177 4.36 -0.02 -3.34
N ASN A 178 4.55 1.25 -3.71
CA ASN A 178 5.88 1.83 -3.93
C ASN A 178 6.71 1.97 -2.64
N LYS A 179 6.07 2.19 -1.47
CA LYS A 179 6.76 2.41 -0.19
C LYS A 179 7.12 1.12 0.55
N SER A 180 6.61 -0.04 0.17
CA SER A 180 6.89 -1.31 0.85
C SER A 180 8.15 -2.03 0.34
N GLN A 181 9.17 -1.31 -0.15
CA GLN A 181 10.44 -1.92 -0.57
C GLN A 181 11.32 -2.23 0.66
N GLY A 182 12.01 -3.38 0.65
CA GLY A 182 12.98 -3.75 1.69
C GLY A 182 12.38 -4.27 3.01
N GLN A 183 11.07 -4.51 3.08
CA GLN A 183 10.40 -5.08 4.25
C GLN A 183 10.03 -6.54 4.01
N THR A 184 10.24 -7.40 5.00
CA THR A 184 9.77 -8.80 4.97
C THR A 184 8.38 -8.85 5.62
N LEU A 185 7.39 -9.26 4.85
CA LEU A 185 5.98 -9.31 5.26
C LEU A 185 5.43 -10.72 4.98
N ASN A 186 4.62 -11.25 5.90
CA ASN A 186 4.08 -12.61 5.79
C ASN A 186 2.63 -12.60 5.32
N PHE A 187 1.86 -11.59 5.71
CA PHE A 187 0.43 -11.45 5.39
C PHE A 187 0.18 -10.10 4.74
N ILE A 188 -0.19 -10.13 3.47
CA ILE A 188 -0.34 -8.94 2.63
C ILE A 188 -1.75 -8.93 2.04
N GLY A 189 -2.51 -7.89 2.37
CA GLY A 189 -3.73 -7.56 1.65
C GLY A 189 -3.41 -6.53 0.57
N ILE A 190 -3.72 -6.82 -0.69
CA ILE A 190 -3.65 -5.83 -1.77
C ILE A 190 -5.06 -5.27 -1.97
N TYR A 191 -5.23 -3.96 -1.78
CA TYR A 191 -6.49 -3.26 -2.05
C TYR A 191 -6.38 -2.32 -3.25
N LEU A 192 -7.14 -2.66 -4.29
CA LEU A 192 -7.20 -1.97 -5.57
C LEU A 192 -8.61 -1.40 -5.76
N PRO A 193 -8.90 -0.18 -5.23
CA PRO A 193 -10.23 0.44 -5.34
C PRO A 193 -10.60 0.82 -6.78
N LYS A 194 -9.62 0.84 -7.68
CA LYS A 194 -9.76 1.02 -9.12
C LYS A 194 -8.72 0.14 -9.82
N PRO A 195 -8.95 -0.26 -11.08
CA PRO A 195 -7.94 -0.95 -11.87
C PRO A 195 -6.65 -0.14 -11.92
N ILE A 196 -5.51 -0.83 -11.80
CA ILE A 196 -4.20 -0.16 -11.78
C ILE A 196 -3.85 0.31 -13.20
N PHE A 197 -3.54 1.60 -13.34
CA PHE A 197 -3.23 2.21 -14.64
C PHE A 197 -1.73 2.29 -14.96
N THR A 198 -0.84 2.09 -13.98
CA THR A 198 0.61 2.28 -14.17
C THR A 198 1.36 0.97 -14.31
N HIS A 199 2.41 1.00 -15.14
CA HIS A 199 3.21 -0.15 -15.50
C HIS A 199 3.80 -0.89 -14.30
N GLY A 200 3.70 -2.22 -14.31
CA GLY A 200 4.38 -3.09 -13.35
C GLY A 200 3.93 -2.96 -11.89
N GLN A 201 2.96 -2.12 -11.54
CA GLN A 201 2.52 -1.95 -10.15
C GLN A 201 1.92 -3.23 -9.55
N LEU A 202 1.13 -3.97 -10.33
CA LEU A 202 0.59 -5.26 -9.91
C LEU A 202 1.70 -6.28 -9.70
N TYR A 203 2.65 -6.36 -10.65
CA TYR A 203 3.82 -7.23 -10.54
C TYR A 203 4.66 -6.89 -9.30
N VAL A 204 4.94 -5.61 -9.07
CA VAL A 204 5.68 -5.12 -7.88
C VAL A 204 4.92 -5.45 -6.59
N ALA A 205 3.59 -5.37 -6.59
CA ALA A 205 2.78 -5.74 -5.44
C ALA A 205 2.87 -7.25 -5.14
N LEU A 206 2.79 -8.09 -6.17
CA LEU A 206 2.88 -9.55 -6.06
C LEU A 206 4.29 -10.02 -5.65
N LEU A 207 5.35 -9.37 -6.13
CA LEU A 207 6.73 -9.69 -5.75
C LEU A 207 7.06 -9.48 -4.26
N LYS A 208 6.24 -8.71 -3.53
CA LYS A 208 6.44 -8.48 -2.09
C LYS A 208 5.95 -9.65 -1.23
N VAL A 209 5.24 -10.58 -1.82
CA VAL A 209 4.59 -11.69 -1.14
C VAL A 209 5.58 -12.84 -1.01
N THR A 210 5.80 -13.28 0.23
CA THR A 210 6.69 -14.40 0.53
C THR A 210 5.98 -15.76 0.48
N SER A 211 4.64 -15.78 0.52
CA SER A 211 3.81 -16.98 0.44
C SER A 211 2.44 -16.70 -0.17
N ARG A 212 1.99 -17.58 -1.08
CA ARG A 212 0.66 -17.53 -1.72
C ARG A 212 -0.48 -17.50 -0.70
N HIS A 213 -0.33 -18.22 0.42
CA HIS A 213 -1.33 -18.29 1.48
C HIS A 213 -1.50 -16.97 2.25
N GLY A 214 -0.42 -16.19 2.34
CA GLY A 214 -0.42 -14.90 3.02
C GLY A 214 -0.99 -13.76 2.18
N LEU A 215 -1.34 -14.00 0.92
CA LEU A 215 -1.81 -12.99 -0.01
C LEU A 215 -3.32 -13.01 -0.17
N LYS A 216 -3.95 -11.85 0.02
CA LYS A 216 -5.35 -11.63 -0.33
C LYS A 216 -5.50 -10.34 -1.12
N ILE A 217 -6.36 -10.34 -2.13
CA ILE A 217 -6.54 -9.24 -3.08
C ILE A 217 -8.02 -8.87 -3.09
N LEU A 218 -8.29 -7.60 -2.80
CA LEU A 218 -9.59 -6.98 -2.98
C LEU A 218 -9.47 -5.99 -4.12
N ILE A 219 -10.19 -6.24 -5.22
CA ILE A 219 -10.15 -5.41 -6.42
C ILE A 219 -11.55 -5.03 -6.88
N HIS A 220 -11.67 -3.78 -7.30
CA HIS A 220 -12.87 -3.21 -7.86
C HIS A 220 -12.68 -2.74 -9.30
N ASP A 221 -13.76 -2.80 -10.07
CA ASP A 221 -13.84 -2.18 -11.39
C ASP A 221 -14.11 -0.67 -11.29
N GLU A 222 -14.32 -0.01 -12.43
CA GLU A 222 -14.59 1.43 -12.49
C GLU A 222 -15.93 1.82 -11.83
N ASP A 223 -16.88 0.89 -11.75
CA ASP A 223 -18.18 1.03 -11.10
C ASP A 223 -18.15 0.68 -9.61
N VAL A 224 -16.96 0.45 -9.03
CA VAL A 224 -16.77 0.07 -7.63
C VAL A 224 -17.42 -1.29 -7.30
N LYS A 225 -17.56 -2.17 -8.30
CA LYS A 225 -18.02 -3.56 -8.12
C LYS A 225 -16.83 -4.48 -7.99
N LEU A 226 -17.00 -5.54 -7.19
CA LEU A 226 -16.01 -6.61 -7.09
C LEU A 226 -15.73 -7.19 -8.46
N THR A 227 -14.45 -7.37 -8.77
CA THR A 227 -14.02 -7.99 -10.01
C THR A 227 -12.90 -8.98 -9.72
N ASN A 228 -12.61 -9.85 -10.69
CA ASN A 228 -11.41 -10.68 -10.70
C ASN A 228 -10.46 -10.27 -11.82
N ILE A 229 -10.76 -9.19 -12.55
CA ILE A 229 -10.02 -8.78 -13.73
C ILE A 229 -9.34 -7.45 -13.47
N THR A 230 -8.05 -7.37 -13.82
CA THR A 230 -7.26 -6.14 -13.71
C THR A 230 -6.44 -5.89 -14.95
N LYS A 231 -6.10 -4.63 -15.18
CA LYS A 231 -5.22 -4.23 -16.28
C LYS A 231 -3.77 -4.56 -15.91
N ASN A 232 -3.14 -5.44 -16.67
CA ASN A 232 -1.70 -5.66 -16.62
C ASN A 232 -1.03 -4.80 -17.70
N VAL A 233 -0.42 -3.70 -17.29
CA VAL A 233 0.34 -2.83 -18.19
C VAL A 233 1.81 -3.28 -18.15
N VAL A 234 2.25 -3.97 -19.21
CA VAL A 234 3.64 -4.39 -19.45
C VAL A 234 4.14 -3.72 -20.74
N TYR A 235 5.17 -2.90 -20.65
CA TYR A 235 5.83 -2.24 -21.78
C TYR A 235 7.00 -3.11 -22.20
N ARG A 236 6.84 -3.86 -23.31
CA ARG A 236 7.91 -4.72 -23.86
C ARG A 236 9.12 -3.94 -24.39
N GLU A 237 8.95 -2.63 -24.66
CA GLU A 237 9.95 -1.80 -25.34
C GLU A 237 11.23 -1.53 -24.53
N ILE A 238 11.23 -1.77 -23.20
CA ILE A 238 12.41 -1.53 -22.35
C ILE A 238 13.23 -2.82 -22.16
N SER A 239 12.60 -4.00 -22.23
CA SER A 239 13.26 -5.30 -22.04
C SER A 239 14.16 -5.73 -23.21
N ASP A 240 13.87 -5.28 -24.44
CA ASP A 240 14.68 -5.62 -25.61
C ASP A 240 16.01 -4.86 -25.67
N ASN A 241 16.14 -3.71 -24.97
CA ASN A 241 17.38 -2.94 -24.90
C ASN A 241 18.35 -3.40 -23.80
N ILE A 242 17.94 -4.32 -22.93
CA ILE A 242 18.80 -4.86 -21.85
C ILE A 242 19.43 -6.22 -22.23
N LYS A 243 19.04 -6.81 -23.37
CA LYS A 243 19.61 -8.06 -23.91
C LYS A 243 20.65 -7.82 -25.03
N ARG A 244 21.49 -6.78 -24.91
CA ARG A 244 22.68 -6.62 -25.77
C ARG A 244 23.94 -6.43 -24.94
#